data_AF-A0A9R0RRB0-F1
#
_entry.id   AF-A0A9R0RRB0-F1
#
_cell.length_a   1.000
_cell.length_b   1.000
_cell.length_c   1.000
_cell.angle_alpha   90.00
_cell.angle_beta   90.00
_cell.angle_gamma   90.00
#
_symmetry.space_group_name_H-M   'P 1'
#
loop_
_entity.id
_entity.type
_entity.pdbx_description
1 polymer ?
#
loop_
_entity_poly.entity_id
_entity_poly.type
_entity_poly.pdbx_seq_one_letter_code
_entity_poly.pdbx_strand_id
1 'polypeptide(L)'
;MVTGGAASNVLYNLWRARGRPALIDYDIALLFQPCLLLGVSIGVVCNVMFPEWLITALFSLFLAFCTAKTCRAGAKIWRSESAGAPAAARHDHKEPLLLGGLPQPVQDDGGQAARNGGSGFPWKDVAVLLVVWLCFFLLHVFIGDKHGKGVISIKPCGVAYWLATVSQVPFAVAFTAYIIYAKRKKQAPHHHEDGKANSSVHTKTETLPALALPLAAFVTGSLSGLFGIGGGLLLNPVLLQIGIPPQTAAATSSFMVLFCASMSMAQFILLGMDGIGEASVYAGICFVASIAGVVLIERVVRKSGRVSMIVFLVTAIMALSTVIVTCFGALDVWTQYTGGAYMGFKLPC
;
A
#
# COMPACT_ATOMS: atom_id res chain seq x y z
N MET A 1 0.63 -0.81 -14.52
CA MET A 1 -0.06 0.45 -14.14
C MET A 1 0.29 0.92 -12.72
N VAL A 2 -0.11 0.19 -11.67
CA VAL A 2 0.08 0.62 -10.27
C VAL A 2 1.55 0.90 -9.90
N THR A 3 2.48 0.05 -10.33
CA THR A 3 3.92 0.25 -10.13
C THR A 3 4.41 1.58 -10.70
N GLY A 4 3.93 1.96 -11.91
CA GLY A 4 4.28 3.23 -12.54
C GLY A 4 3.73 4.43 -11.77
N GLY A 5 2.47 4.37 -11.32
CA GLY A 5 1.88 5.40 -10.48
C GLY A 5 2.64 5.57 -9.15
N ALA A 6 2.92 4.47 -8.44
CA ALA A 6 3.65 4.49 -7.19
C ALA A 6 5.09 5.01 -7.35
N ALA A 7 5.80 4.56 -8.40
CA ALA A 7 7.15 5.03 -8.69
C ALA A 7 7.19 6.54 -8.92
N SER A 8 6.22 7.06 -9.67
CA SER A 8 6.10 8.49 -9.93
C SER A 8 5.84 9.30 -8.65
N ASN A 9 4.99 8.77 -7.75
CA ASN A 9 4.68 9.46 -6.50
C ASN A 9 5.87 9.47 -5.54
N VAL A 10 6.61 8.36 -5.45
CA VAL A 10 7.86 8.28 -4.67
C VAL A 10 8.88 9.25 -5.25
N LEU A 11 9.06 9.28 -6.58
CA LEU A 11 10.01 10.18 -7.22
C LEU A 11 9.64 11.65 -6.98
N TYR A 12 8.37 12.01 -7.09
CA TYR A 12 7.88 13.36 -6.80
C TYR A 12 8.12 13.76 -5.34
N ASN A 13 7.81 12.85 -4.39
CA ASN A 13 8.06 13.09 -2.97
C ASN A 13 9.54 13.25 -2.65
N LEU A 14 10.43 12.44 -3.25
CA LEU A 14 11.88 12.56 -3.08
C LEU A 14 12.42 13.85 -3.68
N TRP A 15 11.92 14.25 -4.86
CA TRP A 15 12.30 15.49 -5.51
C TRP A 15 11.92 16.71 -4.66
N ARG A 16 10.71 16.72 -4.09
CA ARG A 16 10.24 17.80 -3.23
C ARG A 16 10.90 17.81 -1.84
N ALA A 17 11.29 16.64 -1.33
CA ALA A 17 12.01 16.52 -0.07
C ALA A 17 13.48 16.98 -0.16
N ARG A 18 13.98 17.34 -1.35
CA ARG A 18 15.33 17.86 -1.57
C ARG A 18 15.51 19.21 -0.85
N GLY A 19 15.92 19.15 0.42
CA GLY A 19 16.10 20.31 1.31
C GLY A 19 15.10 20.41 2.48
N ARG A 20 14.25 19.41 2.70
CA ARG A 20 13.27 19.34 3.82
C ARG A 20 13.45 18.01 4.60
N PRO A 21 12.97 17.89 5.85
CA PRO A 21 13.02 16.62 6.59
C PRO A 21 12.33 15.49 5.81
N ALA A 22 12.82 14.26 5.99
CA ALA A 22 12.32 13.10 5.28
C ALA A 22 10.82 12.88 5.57
N LEU A 23 9.99 12.90 4.52
CA LEU A 23 8.56 12.60 4.62
C LEU A 23 8.27 11.10 4.77
N ILE A 24 9.22 10.23 4.38
CA ILE A 24 9.05 8.78 4.40
C ILE A 24 9.62 8.23 5.72
N ASP A 25 8.80 7.52 6.48
CA ASP A 25 9.20 6.79 7.67
C ASP A 25 9.65 5.37 7.27
N TYR A 26 10.96 5.24 7.02
CA TYR A 26 11.58 3.97 6.64
C TYR A 26 11.54 2.93 7.76
N ASP A 27 11.46 3.39 9.00
CA ASP A 27 11.41 2.56 10.20
C ASP A 27 10.10 1.75 10.27
N ILE A 28 9.01 2.37 9.85
CA ILE A 28 7.69 1.73 9.76
C ILE A 28 7.58 0.88 8.49
N ALA A 29 8.11 1.37 7.37
CA ALA A 29 8.19 0.58 6.14
C ALA A 29 8.93 -0.74 6.36
N LEU A 30 10.10 -0.72 7.01
CA LEU A 30 10.88 -1.92 7.35
C LEU A 30 10.09 -2.94 8.17
N LEU A 31 9.28 -2.48 9.13
CA LEU A 31 8.50 -3.37 9.98
C LEU A 31 7.33 -4.03 9.25
N PHE A 32 6.67 -3.28 8.34
CA PHE A 32 5.50 -3.76 7.62
C PHE A 32 5.83 -4.57 6.37
N GLN A 33 6.96 -4.26 5.71
CA GLN A 33 7.27 -4.77 4.38
C GLN A 33 7.32 -6.32 4.28
N PRO A 34 7.96 -7.07 5.21
CA PRO A 34 8.02 -8.53 5.09
C PRO A 34 6.63 -9.18 5.14
N CYS A 35 5.79 -8.74 6.08
CA CYS A 35 4.41 -9.23 6.22
C CYS A 35 3.52 -8.82 5.04
N LEU A 36 3.73 -7.61 4.50
CA LEU A 36 3.05 -7.16 3.29
C LEU A 36 3.42 -7.97 2.07
N LEU A 37 4.70 -8.23 1.83
CA LEU A 37 5.17 -9.03 0.69
C LEU A 37 4.70 -10.48 0.77
N LEU A 38 4.67 -11.04 1.98
CA LEU A 38 4.07 -12.34 2.22
C LEU A 38 2.57 -12.34 1.87
N GLY A 39 1.82 -11.35 2.36
CA GLY A 39 0.41 -11.19 2.04
C GLY A 39 0.19 -11.03 0.54
N VAL A 40 0.94 -10.15 -0.12
CA VAL A 40 0.89 -9.95 -1.58
C VAL A 40 1.10 -11.26 -2.32
N SER A 41 2.08 -12.06 -1.88
CA SER A 41 2.39 -13.34 -2.51
C SER A 41 1.18 -14.27 -2.50
N ILE A 42 0.52 -14.39 -1.34
CA ILE A 42 -0.68 -15.20 -1.16
C ILE A 42 -1.87 -14.62 -1.94
N GLY A 43 -2.03 -13.29 -1.92
CA GLY A 43 -3.08 -12.60 -2.65
C GLY A 43 -3.04 -12.86 -4.16
N VAL A 44 -1.85 -12.86 -4.75
CA VAL A 44 -1.66 -13.19 -6.18
C VAL A 44 -2.01 -14.66 -6.46
N VAL A 45 -1.62 -15.58 -5.59
CA VAL A 45 -2.02 -17.00 -5.74
C VAL A 45 -3.54 -17.15 -5.64
N CYS A 46 -4.19 -16.48 -4.68
CA CYS A 46 -5.65 -16.45 -4.59
C CYS A 46 -6.31 -15.83 -5.82
N ASN A 47 -5.70 -14.81 -6.45
CA ASN A 47 -6.20 -14.22 -7.69
C ASN A 47 -6.26 -15.23 -8.84
N VAL A 48 -5.28 -16.13 -8.92
CA VAL A 48 -5.27 -17.20 -9.94
C VAL A 48 -6.27 -18.31 -9.62
N MET A 49 -6.45 -18.63 -8.34
CA MET A 49 -7.33 -19.74 -7.92
C MET A 49 -8.82 -19.36 -7.92
N PHE A 50 -9.14 -18.12 -7.60
CA PHE A 50 -10.53 -17.68 -7.44
C PHE A 50 -11.19 -17.42 -8.80
N PRO A 51 -12.47 -17.77 -8.96
CA PRO A 51 -13.18 -17.45 -10.18
C PRO A 51 -13.36 -15.93 -10.32
N GLU A 52 -13.42 -15.47 -11.56
CA GLU A 52 -13.47 -14.04 -11.90
C GLU A 52 -14.67 -13.33 -11.29
N TRP A 53 -15.83 -14.00 -11.24
CA TRP A 53 -17.05 -13.49 -10.59
C TRP A 53 -16.84 -13.23 -9.10
N LEU A 54 -16.05 -14.05 -8.42
CA LEU A 54 -15.79 -13.89 -6.98
C LEU A 54 -14.83 -12.73 -6.74
N ILE A 55 -13.78 -12.60 -7.54
CA ILE A 55 -12.81 -11.50 -7.43
C ILE A 55 -13.52 -10.17 -7.71
N THR A 56 -14.32 -10.09 -8.77
CA THR A 56 -15.09 -8.89 -9.12
C THR A 56 -16.14 -8.56 -8.06
N ALA A 57 -16.85 -9.54 -7.50
CA ALA A 57 -17.79 -9.32 -6.41
C ALA A 57 -17.11 -8.82 -5.13
N LEU A 58 -15.99 -9.44 -4.71
CA LEU A 58 -15.20 -9.02 -3.55
C LEU A 58 -14.63 -7.62 -3.74
N PHE A 59 -14.10 -7.33 -4.93
CA PHE A 59 -13.54 -6.02 -5.25
C PHE A 59 -14.62 -4.93 -5.29
N SER A 60 -15.78 -5.23 -5.87
CA SER A 60 -16.95 -4.35 -5.90
C SER A 60 -17.47 -4.05 -4.49
N LEU A 61 -17.58 -5.07 -3.63
CA LEU A 61 -17.97 -4.89 -2.22
C LEU A 61 -16.96 -4.02 -1.48
N PHE A 62 -15.66 -4.25 -1.71
CA PHE A 62 -14.59 -3.47 -1.12
C PHE A 62 -14.62 -1.99 -1.57
N LEU A 63 -14.79 -1.72 -2.86
CA LEU A 63 -14.94 -0.36 -3.40
C LEU A 63 -16.21 0.32 -2.89
N ALA A 64 -17.33 -0.40 -2.78
CA ALA A 64 -18.56 0.14 -2.22
C ALA A 64 -18.38 0.53 -0.74
N PHE A 65 -17.74 -0.33 0.06
CA PHE A 65 -17.41 -0.03 1.45
C PHE A 65 -16.49 1.19 1.57
N CYS A 66 -15.42 1.25 0.75
CA CYS A 66 -14.50 2.38 0.74
C CYS A 66 -15.19 3.69 0.31
N THR A 67 -16.04 3.63 -0.71
CA THR A 67 -16.83 4.77 -1.19
C THR A 67 -17.79 5.26 -0.09
N ALA A 68 -18.51 4.36 0.58
CA ALA A 68 -19.44 4.71 1.65
C ALA A 68 -18.71 5.37 2.84
N LYS A 69 -17.56 4.80 3.25
CA LYS A 69 -16.74 5.37 4.32
C LYS A 69 -16.16 6.74 3.95
N THR A 70 -15.66 6.89 2.73
CA THR A 70 -15.10 8.17 2.24
C THR A 70 -16.19 9.23 2.09
N CYS A 71 -17.38 8.86 1.63
CA CYS A 71 -18.52 9.79 1.53
C CYS A 71 -18.96 10.30 2.92
N ARG A 72 -19.01 9.42 3.93
CA ARG A 72 -19.34 9.83 5.32
C ARG A 72 -18.29 10.79 5.88
N ALA A 73 -17.01 10.48 5.69
CA ALA A 73 -15.91 11.35 6.11
C ALA A 73 -15.95 12.70 5.35
N GLY A 74 -16.16 12.69 4.04
CA GLY A 74 -16.27 13.89 3.21
C GLY A 74 -17.43 14.79 3.62
N ALA A 75 -18.60 14.21 3.90
CA ALA A 75 -19.77 14.96 4.39
C ALA A 75 -19.49 15.62 5.75
N LYS A 76 -18.74 14.95 6.63
CA LYS A 76 -18.34 15.51 7.94
C LYS A 76 -17.36 16.67 7.78
N ILE A 77 -16.35 16.51 6.92
CA ILE A 77 -15.37 17.56 6.60
C ILE A 77 -16.09 18.78 6.01
N TRP A 78 -16.99 18.57 5.04
CA TRP A 78 -17.78 19.66 4.43
C TRP A 78 -18.61 20.44 5.45
N ARG A 79 -19.28 19.76 6.39
CA ARG A 79 -20.03 20.42 7.46
C ARG A 79 -19.11 21.26 8.35
N SER A 80 -17.94 20.74 8.71
CA SER A 80 -16.96 21.47 9.53
C SER A 80 -16.40 22.71 8.82
N GLU A 81 -16.15 22.61 7.51
CA GLU A 81 -15.69 23.73 6.69
C GLU A 81 -16.80 24.78 6.49
N SER A 82 -18.06 24.35 6.34
CA SER A 82 -19.21 25.24 6.13
C SER A 82 -19.67 25.93 7.42
N ALA A 83 -19.47 25.31 8.59
CA ALA A 83 -19.81 25.88 9.89
C ALA A 83 -18.80 26.92 10.41
N GLY A 84 -17.77 27.26 9.63
CA GLY A 84 -16.78 28.27 10.03
C GLY A 84 -15.88 27.84 11.19
N ALA A 85 -15.77 26.53 11.48
CA ALA A 85 -15.01 26.04 12.62
C ALA A 85 -13.52 26.47 12.54
N PRO A 86 -12.91 26.87 13.68
CA PRO A 86 -11.52 27.32 13.74
C PRO A 86 -10.57 26.25 13.23
N ALA A 87 -9.45 26.66 12.64
CA ALA A 87 -8.48 25.79 11.94
C ALA A 87 -8.00 24.58 12.79
N ALA A 88 -7.98 24.70 14.12
CA ALA A 88 -7.64 23.62 15.04
C ALA A 88 -8.64 22.44 15.05
N ALA A 89 -9.93 22.69 14.82
CA ALA A 89 -10.95 21.64 14.70
C ALA A 89 -10.93 20.95 13.32
N ARG A 90 -10.21 21.52 12.34
CA ARG A 90 -10.05 20.95 10.99
C ARG A 90 -9.00 19.84 10.94
N HIS A 91 -8.08 19.79 11.91
CA HIS A 91 -6.95 18.84 11.96
C HIS A 91 -7.14 17.67 12.93
N ASP A 92 -8.07 17.75 13.90
CA ASP A 92 -8.27 16.68 14.90
C ASP A 92 -9.21 15.55 14.43
N HIS A 93 -9.66 15.58 13.18
CA HIS A 93 -10.39 14.44 12.61
C HIS A 93 -9.43 13.33 12.19
N LYS A 94 -9.12 12.48 13.19
CA LYS A 94 -8.53 11.12 13.13
C LYS A 94 -9.25 10.14 12.21
N GLU A 95 -10.09 10.60 11.28
CA GLU A 95 -10.73 9.70 10.33
C GLU A 95 -9.77 9.36 9.21
N PRO A 96 -9.60 8.06 8.92
CA PRO A 96 -8.58 7.60 8.01
C PRO A 96 -8.98 8.02 6.62
N LEU A 97 -8.35 9.09 6.12
CA LEU A 97 -8.47 9.46 4.72
C LEU A 97 -7.96 8.26 3.93
N LEU A 98 -8.88 7.47 3.39
CA LEU A 98 -8.60 6.30 2.54
C LEU A 98 -7.78 6.67 1.28
N LEU A 99 -7.60 7.96 1.07
CA LEU A 99 -6.98 8.58 -0.06
C LEU A 99 -5.67 9.31 0.26
N GLY A 100 -4.90 8.77 1.20
CA GLY A 100 -3.58 9.31 1.60
C GLY A 100 -2.51 9.33 0.50
N GLY A 101 -2.82 8.99 -0.75
CA GLY A 101 -1.91 9.23 -1.87
C GLY A 101 -1.85 10.69 -2.34
N LEU A 102 -2.79 11.54 -1.89
CA LEU A 102 -2.81 12.94 -2.31
C LEU A 102 -1.88 13.79 -1.43
N PRO A 103 -1.10 14.70 -2.04
CA PRO A 103 -0.35 15.70 -1.29
C PRO A 103 -1.34 16.57 -0.53
N GLN A 104 -1.39 16.40 0.79
CA GLN A 104 -2.08 17.35 1.65
C GLN A 104 -1.42 18.72 1.53
N PRO A 105 -2.20 19.81 1.56
CA PRO A 105 -1.65 21.15 1.46
C PRO A 105 -0.65 21.34 2.59
N VAL A 106 0.56 21.77 2.21
CA VAL A 106 1.63 22.14 3.13
C VAL A 106 1.11 23.26 4.02
N GLN A 107 0.74 22.92 5.25
CA GLN A 107 0.65 23.90 6.32
C GLN A 107 2.06 23.98 6.92
N ASP A 108 2.66 25.15 6.77
CA ASP A 108 3.97 25.48 7.32
C ASP A 108 3.79 25.63 8.85
N ASP A 109 3.61 24.51 9.55
CA ASP A 109 3.70 24.49 11.01
C ASP A 109 5.17 24.63 11.36
N GLY A 110 5.60 25.89 11.43
CA GLY A 110 6.85 26.30 12.03
C GLY A 110 6.89 25.84 13.48
N GLY A 111 7.45 24.66 13.73
CA GLY A 111 7.67 24.16 15.07
C GLY A 111 7.98 22.67 15.14
N GLN A 112 9.23 22.35 15.51
CA GLN A 112 9.66 21.10 16.14
C GLN A 112 10.13 19.90 15.29
N ALA A 113 10.27 19.99 13.96
CA ALA A 113 10.99 18.94 13.19
C ALA A 113 12.51 19.18 13.06
N ALA A 114 13.05 20.19 13.74
CA ALA A 114 14.47 20.51 13.76
C ALA A 114 15.12 19.95 15.04
N ARG A 115 15.39 18.64 15.07
CA ARG A 115 16.45 18.01 15.90
C ARG A 115 16.55 16.50 15.65
N ASN A 116 17.14 16.13 14.52
CA ASN A 116 18.34 15.30 14.59
C ASN A 116 19.08 15.34 13.25
N GLY A 117 20.37 15.70 13.35
CA GLY A 117 21.28 15.82 12.22
C GLY A 117 21.57 14.48 11.57
N GLY A 118 21.69 14.53 10.24
CA GLY A 118 21.96 13.39 9.37
C GLY A 118 21.27 13.57 8.03
N SER A 119 21.55 14.68 7.33
CA SER A 119 20.98 15.03 6.02
C SER A 119 21.56 14.17 4.89
N GLY A 120 21.32 12.86 4.95
CA GLY A 120 21.64 11.90 3.91
C GLY A 120 20.43 11.00 3.65
N PHE A 121 20.21 10.62 2.39
CA PHE A 121 19.22 9.60 2.04
C PHE A 121 19.53 8.31 2.84
N PRO A 122 18.53 7.66 3.49
CA PRO A 122 18.76 6.51 4.36
C PRO A 122 19.04 5.24 3.55
N TRP A 123 20.20 5.21 2.91
CA TRP A 123 20.67 4.13 2.04
C TRP A 123 20.66 2.77 2.73
N LYS A 124 20.95 2.73 4.03
CA LYS A 124 20.97 1.46 4.79
C LYS A 124 19.58 0.85 4.90
N ASP A 125 18.57 1.65 5.20
CA ASP A 125 17.20 1.16 5.39
C ASP A 125 16.57 0.76 4.05
N VAL A 126 16.80 1.56 3.01
CA VAL A 126 16.39 1.24 1.64
C VAL A 126 17.09 -0.01 1.13
N ALA A 127 18.39 -0.18 1.40
CA ALA A 127 19.12 -1.38 1.04
C ALA A 127 18.56 -2.64 1.72
N VAL A 128 18.22 -2.58 3.01
CA VAL A 128 17.57 -3.70 3.72
C VAL A 128 16.22 -4.01 3.07
N LEU A 129 15.42 -3.00 2.74
CA LEU A 129 14.12 -3.19 2.10
C LEU A 129 14.24 -3.84 0.71
N LEU A 130 15.22 -3.42 -0.08
CA LEU A 130 15.55 -4.03 -1.37
C LEU A 130 16.04 -5.47 -1.22
N VAL A 131 16.85 -5.77 -0.19
CA VAL A 131 17.29 -7.15 0.10
C VAL A 131 16.11 -8.03 0.46
N VAL A 132 15.20 -7.58 1.32
CA VAL A 132 13.98 -8.33 1.65
C VAL A 132 13.15 -8.57 0.39
N TRP A 133 12.90 -7.54 -0.41
CA TRP A 133 12.17 -7.67 -1.67
C TRP A 133 12.83 -8.67 -2.62
N LEU A 134 14.16 -8.57 -2.80
CA LEU A 134 14.93 -9.45 -3.67
C LEU A 134 14.94 -10.90 -3.17
N CYS A 135 14.97 -11.12 -1.85
CA CYS A 135 14.83 -12.47 -1.28
C CYS A 135 13.47 -13.09 -1.63
N PHE A 136 12.37 -12.33 -1.45
CA PHE A 136 11.04 -12.80 -1.84
C PHE A 136 10.94 -13.02 -3.35
N PHE A 137 11.47 -12.10 -4.16
CA PHE A 137 11.50 -12.23 -5.61
C PHE A 137 12.26 -13.47 -6.05
N LEU A 138 13.47 -13.70 -5.53
CA LEU A 138 14.26 -14.90 -5.82
C LEU A 138 13.51 -16.17 -5.41
N LEU A 139 12.88 -16.20 -4.24
CA LEU A 139 12.06 -17.34 -3.82
C LEU A 139 10.95 -17.64 -4.84
N HIS A 140 10.28 -16.61 -5.38
CA HIS A 140 9.27 -16.80 -6.45
C HIS A 140 9.87 -17.24 -7.78
N VAL A 141 11.03 -16.72 -8.16
CA VAL A 141 11.76 -17.18 -9.36
C VAL A 141 12.16 -18.66 -9.22
N PHE A 142 12.58 -19.08 -8.02
CA PHE A 142 12.93 -20.48 -7.73
C PHE A 142 11.72 -21.43 -7.72
N ILE A 143 10.54 -20.94 -7.32
CA ILE A 143 9.28 -21.71 -7.37
C ILE A 143 8.91 -22.04 -8.84
N GLY A 144 9.26 -21.17 -9.78
CA GLY A 144 9.17 -21.42 -11.22
C GLY A 144 7.77 -21.21 -11.84
N ASP A 145 7.75 -21.13 -13.17
CA ASP A 145 6.55 -20.93 -14.00
C ASP A 145 5.69 -22.20 -14.11
N LYS A 146 4.39 -22.01 -14.40
CA LYS A 146 3.37 -23.07 -14.62
C LYS A 146 3.76 -24.10 -15.70
N HIS A 147 4.73 -23.78 -16.56
CA HIS A 147 5.24 -24.66 -17.61
C HIS A 147 6.52 -25.44 -17.25
N GLY A 148 6.97 -25.42 -15.99
CA GLY A 148 8.15 -26.19 -15.56
C GLY A 148 9.48 -25.67 -16.10
N LYS A 149 9.51 -24.45 -16.66
CA LYS A 149 10.73 -23.76 -17.13
C LYS A 149 11.34 -22.87 -16.04
N GLY A 150 11.27 -23.28 -14.79
CA GLY A 150 12.07 -22.70 -13.71
C GLY A 150 13.50 -23.22 -13.74
N VAL A 151 14.42 -22.51 -13.08
CA VAL A 151 15.82 -22.96 -12.88
C VAL A 151 15.87 -24.36 -12.21
N ILE A 152 14.80 -24.73 -11.50
CA ILE A 152 14.57 -26.06 -10.94
C ILE A 152 13.22 -26.55 -11.48
N SER A 153 13.20 -27.68 -12.20
CA SER A 153 11.98 -28.29 -12.74
C SER A 153 11.12 -28.91 -11.63
N ILE A 154 10.44 -28.08 -10.84
CA ILE A 154 9.48 -28.52 -9.84
C ILE A 154 8.12 -28.72 -10.52
N LYS A 155 7.50 -29.88 -10.35
CA LYS A 155 6.16 -30.14 -10.88
C LYS A 155 5.14 -29.20 -10.20
N PRO A 156 4.25 -28.53 -10.96
CA PRO A 156 3.10 -27.83 -10.40
C PRO A 156 2.31 -28.78 -9.50
N CYS A 157 1.85 -28.30 -8.34
CA CYS A 157 1.13 -29.10 -7.33
C CYS A 157 1.93 -30.22 -6.61
N GLY A 158 3.24 -30.29 -6.76
CA GLY A 158 4.07 -31.17 -5.94
C GLY A 158 4.14 -30.73 -4.47
N VAL A 159 4.46 -31.65 -3.57
CA VAL A 159 4.78 -31.33 -2.16
C VAL A 159 5.86 -30.25 -2.07
N ALA A 160 6.84 -30.27 -2.99
CA ALA A 160 7.90 -29.26 -3.08
C ALA A 160 7.39 -27.84 -3.40
N TYR A 161 6.35 -27.68 -4.24
CA TYR A 161 5.75 -26.39 -4.55
C TYR A 161 5.06 -25.79 -3.32
N TRP A 162 4.28 -26.60 -2.61
CA TRP A 162 3.63 -26.19 -1.36
C TRP A 162 4.65 -25.93 -0.25
N LEU A 163 5.71 -26.73 -0.15
CA LEU A 163 6.80 -26.50 0.80
C LEU A 163 7.50 -25.16 0.53
N ALA A 164 7.79 -24.86 -0.74
CA ALA A 164 8.42 -23.60 -1.14
C ALA A 164 7.50 -22.40 -0.88
N THR A 165 6.19 -22.54 -1.11
CA THR A 165 5.20 -21.51 -0.77
C THR A 165 5.09 -21.30 0.74
N VAL A 166 5.01 -22.38 1.53
CA VAL A 166 4.98 -22.32 2.99
C VAL A 166 6.29 -21.75 3.55
N SER A 167 7.43 -21.98 2.89
CA SER A 167 8.74 -21.45 3.30
C SER A 167 8.78 -19.92 3.36
N GLN A 168 7.89 -19.22 2.65
CA GLN A 168 7.80 -17.76 2.71
C GLN A 168 7.40 -17.25 4.11
N VAL A 169 6.63 -18.05 4.86
CA VAL A 169 6.20 -17.71 6.22
C VAL A 169 7.37 -17.63 7.20
N PRO A 170 8.23 -18.66 7.37
CA PRO A 170 9.38 -18.57 8.25
C PRO A 170 10.37 -17.49 7.79
N PHE A 171 10.54 -17.24 6.48
CA PHE A 171 11.34 -16.10 6.01
C PHE A 171 10.75 -14.76 6.46
N ALA A 172 9.44 -14.54 6.28
CA ALA A 172 8.78 -13.31 6.72
C ALA A 172 8.92 -13.10 8.24
N VAL A 173 8.73 -14.17 9.03
CA VAL A 173 8.87 -14.14 10.49
C VAL A 173 10.32 -13.87 10.88
N ALA A 174 11.30 -14.52 10.24
CA ALA A 174 12.71 -14.32 10.53
C ALA A 174 13.17 -12.89 10.23
N PHE A 175 12.79 -12.33 9.08
CA PHE A 175 13.11 -10.93 8.76
C PHE A 175 12.43 -9.95 9.71
N THR A 176 11.15 -10.18 10.04
CA THR A 176 10.43 -9.33 10.99
C THR A 176 11.06 -9.38 12.38
N ALA A 177 11.39 -10.59 12.86
CA ALA A 177 12.07 -10.79 14.15
C ALA A 177 13.48 -10.18 14.16
N TYR A 178 14.25 -10.33 13.07
CA TYR A 178 15.56 -9.71 12.91
C TYR A 178 15.48 -8.17 12.96
N ILE A 179 14.51 -7.56 12.27
CA ILE A 179 14.31 -6.11 12.26
C ILE A 179 13.92 -5.61 13.66
N ILE A 180 13.02 -6.31 14.35
CA ILE A 180 12.65 -5.99 15.74
C ILE A 180 13.87 -6.11 16.66
N TYR A 181 14.65 -7.18 16.55
CA TYR A 181 15.86 -7.40 17.34
C TYR A 181 16.91 -6.29 17.09
N ALA A 182 17.18 -5.97 15.82
CA ALA A 182 18.13 -4.93 15.44
C ALA A 182 17.73 -3.54 15.96
N LYS A 183 16.42 -3.24 15.99
CA LYS A 183 15.88 -2.01 16.58
C LYS A 183 16.02 -1.98 18.10
N ARG A 184 15.63 -3.05 18.78
CA ARG A 184 15.77 -3.16 20.25
C ARG A 184 17.23 -3.02 20.69
N LYS A 185 18.16 -3.63 19.96
CA LYS A 185 19.61 -3.53 20.23
C LYS A 185 20.15 -2.10 20.07
N LYS A 186 19.65 -1.33 19.10
CA LYS A 186 20.04 0.08 18.91
C LYS A 186 19.46 1.03 19.98
N GLN A 187 18.35 0.67 20.63
CA GLN A 187 17.74 1.48 21.71
C GLN A 187 18.38 1.23 23.08
N ALA A 188 19.08 0.10 23.26
CA ALA A 188 19.71 -0.27 24.53
C ALA A 188 20.94 0.55 25.01
N PRO A 189 21.68 1.36 24.21
CA PRO A 189 22.89 2.03 24.69
C PRO A 189 22.75 3.52 25.06
N HIS A 190 21.55 4.14 25.04
CA HIS A 190 21.38 5.59 25.31
C HIS A 190 20.53 5.94 26.55
N HIS A 191 20.45 5.06 27.54
CA HIS A 191 19.99 5.46 28.88
C HIS A 191 21.13 6.12 29.67
N HIS A 192 21.47 7.37 29.33
CA HIS A 192 22.08 8.30 30.29
C HIS A 192 21.58 9.72 29.99
N GLU A 193 20.87 10.27 30.99
CA GLU A 193 20.59 11.68 31.29
C GLU A 193 20.35 12.66 30.12
N ASP A 194 19.09 13.03 29.91
CA ASP A 194 18.62 14.34 30.40
C ASP A 194 17.12 14.53 30.18
N GLY A 195 16.45 15.02 31.23
CA GLY A 195 15.04 15.34 31.22
C GLY A 195 14.74 16.53 30.33
N LYS A 196 13.94 16.29 29.28
CA LYS A 196 12.94 17.23 28.75
C LYS A 196 11.90 16.46 27.98
N ALA A 197 10.69 16.42 28.54
CA ALA A 197 9.49 16.01 27.85
C ALA A 197 9.40 16.73 26.50
N ASN A 198 9.35 15.96 25.40
CA ASN A 198 8.47 16.21 24.25
C ASN A 198 8.58 15.08 23.22
N SER A 199 7.39 14.59 22.85
CA SER A 199 7.06 13.93 21.58
C SER A 199 7.24 12.41 21.48
N SER A 200 6.54 11.70 22.38
CA SER A 200 5.47 10.75 22.03
C SER A 200 5.66 9.82 20.80
N VAL A 201 6.76 9.09 20.72
CA VAL A 201 6.83 7.84 19.91
C VAL A 201 6.56 6.60 20.76
N HIS A 202 6.42 6.76 22.09
CA HIS A 202 6.38 5.64 23.04
C HIS A 202 5.00 5.31 23.64
N THR A 203 3.91 5.98 23.26
CA THR A 203 2.65 5.90 24.06
C THR A 203 1.39 5.54 23.26
N LYS A 204 1.54 4.85 22.12
CA LYS A 204 0.41 4.13 21.49
C LYS A 204 0.80 2.81 20.82
N THR A 205 2.02 2.32 21.06
CA THR A 205 2.45 0.96 20.69
C THR A 205 2.02 -0.09 21.73
N GLU A 206 1.44 0.33 22.86
CA GLU A 206 1.10 -0.53 24.01
C GLU A 206 -0.34 -1.10 23.99
N THR A 207 -1.20 -0.74 23.05
CA THR A 207 -2.60 -1.25 23.02
C THR A 207 -3.03 -1.97 21.75
N LEU A 208 -2.16 -2.05 20.74
CA LEU A 208 -2.32 -3.04 19.66
C LEU A 208 -1.41 -4.22 20.01
N PRO A 209 -1.93 -5.45 20.15
CA PRO A 209 -1.09 -6.60 20.47
C PRO A 209 0.02 -6.66 19.41
N ALA A 210 1.25 -6.98 19.81
CA ALA A 210 2.41 -7.02 18.91
C ALA A 210 2.18 -7.82 17.61
N LEU A 211 1.16 -8.68 17.59
CA LEU A 211 0.70 -9.46 16.45
C LEU A 211 -0.32 -8.75 15.52
N ALA A 212 -1.11 -7.80 16.02
CA ALA A 212 -2.14 -7.12 15.21
C ALA A 212 -1.56 -6.29 14.06
N LEU A 213 -0.38 -5.71 14.26
CA LEU A 213 0.26 -4.87 13.24
C LEU A 213 0.83 -5.72 12.07
N PRO A 214 1.61 -6.79 12.32
CA PRO A 214 1.94 -7.78 11.29
C PRO A 214 0.72 -8.40 10.60
N LEU A 215 -0.34 -8.70 11.36
CA LEU A 215 -1.57 -9.24 10.80
C LEU A 215 -2.28 -8.25 9.87
N ALA A 216 -2.41 -6.99 10.28
CA ALA A 216 -2.99 -5.94 9.45
C ALA A 216 -2.18 -5.72 8.16
N ALA A 217 -0.85 -5.76 8.26
CA ALA A 217 0.07 -5.71 7.13
C ALA A 217 -0.14 -6.90 6.17
N PHE A 218 -0.25 -8.12 6.72
CA PHE A 218 -0.52 -9.33 5.95
C PHE A 218 -1.87 -9.31 5.23
N VAL A 219 -2.95 -8.92 5.92
CA VAL A 219 -4.30 -8.82 5.33
C VAL A 219 -4.33 -7.75 4.25
N THR A 220 -3.70 -6.60 4.51
CA THR A 220 -3.56 -5.52 3.54
C THR A 220 -2.79 -5.97 2.30
N GLY A 221 -1.70 -6.71 2.49
CA GLY A 221 -0.93 -7.32 1.41
C GLY A 221 -1.75 -8.32 0.60
N SER A 222 -2.49 -9.20 1.27
CA SER A 222 -3.32 -10.22 0.65
C SER A 222 -4.41 -9.62 -0.23
N LEU A 223 -5.15 -8.63 0.29
CA LEU A 223 -6.16 -7.91 -0.49
C LEU A 223 -5.52 -7.08 -1.62
N SER A 224 -4.35 -6.50 -1.37
CA SER A 224 -3.60 -5.77 -2.41
C SER A 224 -3.16 -6.67 -3.56
N GLY A 225 -2.64 -7.87 -3.26
CA GLY A 225 -2.23 -8.85 -4.27
C GLY A 225 -3.42 -9.44 -5.01
N LEU A 226 -4.53 -9.68 -4.30
CA LEU A 226 -5.77 -10.21 -4.87
C LEU A 226 -6.43 -9.23 -5.86
N PHE A 227 -6.51 -7.95 -5.51
CA PHE A 227 -7.16 -6.93 -6.35
C PHE A 227 -6.20 -6.19 -7.29
N GLY A 228 -4.89 -6.30 -7.08
CA GLY A 228 -3.89 -5.60 -7.89
C GLY A 228 -3.85 -4.08 -7.70
N ILE A 229 -4.48 -3.52 -6.65
CA ILE A 229 -4.59 -2.07 -6.41
C ILE A 229 -3.37 -1.44 -5.70
N GLY A 230 -2.39 -2.24 -5.26
CA GLY A 230 -1.15 -1.76 -4.63
C GLY A 230 -1.24 -1.43 -3.13
N GLY A 231 -2.36 -1.65 -2.46
CA GLY A 231 -2.44 -1.68 -0.99
C GLY A 231 -2.45 -0.32 -0.29
N GLY A 232 -2.17 0.79 -0.99
CA GLY A 232 -2.14 2.14 -0.41
C GLY A 232 -3.46 2.58 0.24
N LEU A 233 -4.59 2.19 -0.37
CA LEU A 233 -5.94 2.40 0.14
C LEU A 233 -6.18 1.73 1.52
N LEU A 234 -5.51 0.61 1.77
CA LEU A 234 -5.61 -0.14 3.03
C LEU A 234 -4.52 0.25 4.04
N LEU A 235 -3.32 0.56 3.55
CA LEU A 235 -2.17 0.95 4.37
C LEU A 235 -2.38 2.29 5.08
N ASN A 236 -2.92 3.30 4.38
CA ASN A 236 -3.04 4.62 4.97
C ASN A 236 -3.93 4.65 6.24
N PRO A 237 -5.11 4.00 6.26
CA PRO A 237 -5.89 3.85 7.49
C PRO A 237 -5.15 3.16 8.63
N VAL A 238 -4.40 2.10 8.34
CA VAL A 238 -3.65 1.35 9.35
C VAL A 238 -2.57 2.23 9.96
N LEU A 239 -1.84 2.98 9.14
CA LEU A 239 -0.82 3.93 9.58
C LEU A 239 -1.40 5.05 10.45
N LEU A 240 -2.56 5.60 10.07
CA LEU A 240 -3.25 6.64 10.84
C LEU A 240 -3.79 6.12 12.19
N GLN A 241 -4.26 4.87 12.25
CA GLN A 241 -4.72 4.25 13.50
C GLN A 241 -3.58 4.07 14.52
N ILE A 242 -2.35 3.88 14.04
CA ILE A 242 -1.14 3.78 14.86
C ILE A 242 -0.67 5.18 15.32
N GLY A 243 -1.28 6.26 14.81
CA GLY A 243 -1.00 7.63 15.23
C GLY A 243 0.06 8.35 14.41
N ILE A 244 0.42 7.81 13.24
CA ILE A 244 1.37 8.45 12.31
C ILE A 244 0.68 9.67 11.69
N PRO A 245 1.36 10.84 11.61
CA PRO A 245 0.77 12.01 10.99
C PRO A 245 0.44 11.75 9.51
N PRO A 246 -0.66 12.33 8.98
CA PRO A 246 -1.19 12.01 7.66
C PRO A 246 -0.19 12.28 6.52
N GLN A 247 0.63 13.31 6.65
CA GLN A 247 1.66 13.63 5.66
C GLN A 247 2.75 12.55 5.56
N THR A 248 3.19 12.00 6.70
CA THR A 248 4.20 10.93 6.74
C THR A 248 3.60 9.58 6.36
N ALA A 249 2.36 9.31 6.78
CA ALA A 249 1.62 8.11 6.40
C ALA A 249 1.40 8.02 4.88
N ALA A 250 1.08 9.15 4.23
CA ALA A 250 0.92 9.28 2.79
C ALA A 250 2.19 8.90 2.00
N ALA A 251 3.32 9.48 2.38
CA ALA A 251 4.60 9.23 1.71
C ALA A 251 5.11 7.80 1.98
N THR A 252 4.97 7.32 3.22
CA THR A 252 5.38 5.96 3.63
C THR A 252 4.55 4.89 2.94
N SER A 253 3.22 5.05 2.89
CA SER A 253 2.34 4.11 2.17
C SER A 253 2.65 4.07 0.67
N SER A 254 2.89 5.21 0.03
CA SER A 254 3.26 5.28 -1.40
C SER A 254 4.58 4.56 -1.69
N PHE A 255 5.55 4.68 -0.78
CA PHE A 255 6.81 3.96 -0.85
C PHE A 255 6.61 2.45 -0.71
N MET A 256 5.80 2.00 0.25
CA MET A 256 5.49 0.57 0.44
C MET A 256 4.69 0.00 -0.75
N VAL A 257 3.75 0.76 -1.32
CA VAL A 257 2.99 0.41 -2.53
C VAL A 257 3.93 0.10 -3.69
N LEU A 258 5.03 0.87 -3.85
CA LEU A 258 6.00 0.63 -4.92
C LEU A 258 6.62 -0.78 -4.83
N PHE A 259 7.03 -1.21 -3.63
CA PHE A 259 7.57 -2.55 -3.42
C PHE A 259 6.51 -3.65 -3.58
N CYS A 260 5.31 -3.43 -3.05
CA CYS A 260 4.21 -4.38 -3.19
C CYS A 260 3.77 -4.55 -4.65
N ALA A 261 3.57 -3.45 -5.38
CA ALA A 261 3.13 -3.48 -6.77
C ALA A 261 4.20 -4.03 -7.72
N SER A 262 5.48 -3.71 -7.49
CA SER A 262 6.59 -4.32 -8.24
C SER A 262 6.70 -5.82 -7.99
N MET A 263 6.44 -6.27 -6.75
CA MET A 263 6.38 -7.69 -6.42
C MET A 263 5.22 -8.40 -7.12
N SER A 264 3.99 -7.89 -7.02
CA SER A 264 2.84 -8.47 -7.73
C SER A 264 3.05 -8.51 -9.24
N MET A 265 3.60 -7.43 -9.82
CA MET A 265 3.95 -7.37 -11.23
C MET A 265 4.94 -8.47 -11.61
N ALA A 266 6.00 -8.65 -10.83
CA ALA A 266 6.97 -9.73 -11.04
C ALA A 266 6.30 -11.11 -10.97
N GLN A 267 5.43 -11.35 -9.97
CA GLN A 267 4.72 -12.62 -9.84
C GLN A 267 3.80 -12.91 -11.03
N PHE A 268 3.01 -11.92 -11.48
CA PHE A 268 2.14 -12.07 -12.63
C PHE A 268 2.90 -12.32 -13.94
N ILE A 269 4.08 -11.70 -14.09
CA ILE A 269 4.98 -11.98 -15.22
C ILE A 269 5.54 -13.41 -15.12
N LEU A 270 5.96 -13.84 -13.93
CA LEU A 270 6.47 -15.20 -13.70
C LEU A 270 5.41 -16.29 -13.90
N LEU A 271 4.13 -15.96 -13.70
CA LEU A 271 2.98 -16.81 -14.00
C LEU A 271 2.66 -16.89 -15.52
N GLY A 272 3.45 -16.23 -16.36
CA GLY A 272 3.31 -16.24 -17.81
C GLY A 272 2.01 -15.58 -18.26
N MET A 273 1.70 -14.39 -17.72
CA MET A 273 0.64 -13.54 -18.27
C MET A 273 1.06 -12.96 -19.62
N ASP A 274 0.19 -13.13 -20.62
CA ASP A 274 0.37 -12.56 -21.94
C ASP A 274 0.09 -11.03 -21.93
N GLY A 275 0.67 -10.29 -22.89
CA GLY A 275 0.40 -8.85 -23.04
C GLY A 275 1.31 -7.90 -22.25
N ILE A 276 2.53 -8.32 -21.90
CA ILE A 276 3.53 -7.49 -21.20
C ILE A 276 3.81 -6.16 -21.95
N GLY A 277 3.79 -6.20 -23.28
CA GLY A 277 3.98 -5.01 -24.13
C GLY A 277 2.93 -3.93 -23.84
N GLU A 278 1.64 -4.27 -23.97
CA GLU A 278 0.52 -3.37 -23.67
C GLU A 278 0.54 -2.88 -22.23
N ALA A 279 0.82 -3.79 -21.28
CA ALA A 279 0.91 -3.45 -19.85
C ALA A 279 2.00 -2.41 -19.55
N SER A 280 3.12 -2.44 -20.28
CA SER A 280 4.22 -1.48 -20.15
C SER A 280 3.83 -0.09 -20.64
N VAL A 281 3.08 0.01 -21.74
CA VAL A 281 2.56 1.28 -22.26
C VAL A 281 1.62 1.92 -21.26
N TYR A 282 0.66 1.15 -20.71
CA TYR A 282 -0.23 1.65 -19.67
C TYR A 282 0.52 2.04 -18.40
N ALA A 283 1.61 1.36 -18.05
CA ALA A 283 2.46 1.78 -16.93
C ALA A 283 3.12 3.15 -17.16
N GLY A 284 3.61 3.42 -18.39
CA GLY A 284 4.16 4.71 -18.78
C GLY A 284 3.12 5.83 -18.75
N ILE A 285 1.93 5.59 -19.31
CA ILE A 285 0.82 6.55 -19.28
C ILE A 285 0.42 6.86 -17.83
N CYS A 286 0.29 5.84 -16.98
CA CYS A 286 -0.02 6.03 -15.56
C CYS A 286 1.07 6.81 -14.82
N PHE A 287 2.35 6.60 -15.14
CA PHE A 287 3.45 7.34 -14.53
C PHE A 287 3.32 8.84 -14.79
N VAL A 288 3.10 9.23 -16.05
CA VAL A 288 2.92 10.65 -16.44
C VAL A 288 1.63 11.23 -15.85
N ALA A 289 0.52 10.50 -15.96
CA ALA A 289 -0.77 10.92 -15.44
C ALA A 289 -0.76 11.11 -13.92
N SER A 290 -0.01 10.28 -13.19
CA SER A 290 0.13 10.38 -11.73
C SER A 290 0.91 11.64 -11.31
N ILE A 291 2.02 11.98 -11.99
CA ILE A 291 2.74 13.24 -11.73
C ILE A 291 1.82 14.43 -12.03
N ALA A 292 1.17 14.43 -13.19
CA ALA A 292 0.24 15.49 -13.56
C ALA A 292 -0.91 15.62 -12.55
N GLY A 293 -1.48 14.51 -12.09
CA GLY A 293 -2.56 14.46 -11.12
C GLY A 293 -2.15 15.03 -9.76
N VAL A 294 -1.00 14.61 -9.23
CA VAL A 294 -0.45 15.12 -7.96
C VAL A 294 -0.22 16.63 -8.04
N VAL A 295 0.43 17.12 -9.10
CA VAL A 295 0.67 18.57 -9.30
C VAL A 295 -0.64 19.35 -9.46
N LEU A 296 -1.59 18.82 -10.23
CA LEU A 296 -2.89 19.44 -10.45
C LEU A 296 -3.66 19.54 -9.13
N ILE A 297 -3.70 18.45 -8.36
CA ILE A 297 -4.41 18.40 -7.08
C ILE A 297 -3.82 19.41 -6.11
N GLU A 298 -2.49 19.49 -5.96
CA GLU A 298 -1.87 20.53 -5.11
C GLU A 298 -2.27 21.95 -5.52
N ARG A 299 -2.29 22.20 -6.83
CA ARG A 299 -2.66 23.51 -7.37
C ARG A 299 -4.12 23.83 -7.10
N VAL A 300 -5.01 22.85 -7.22
CA VAL A 300 -6.43 22.97 -6.90
C VAL A 300 -6.63 23.17 -5.41
N VAL A 301 -5.95 22.41 -4.53
CA VAL A 301 -6.06 22.59 -3.08
C VAL A 301 -5.64 24.00 -2.67
N ARG A 302 -4.50 24.48 -3.21
CA ARG A 302 -3.96 25.81 -2.91
C ARG A 302 -4.90 26.92 -3.39
N LYS A 303 -5.57 26.73 -4.53
CA LYS A 303 -6.49 27.72 -5.10
C LYS A 303 -7.86 27.71 -4.42
N SER A 304 -8.40 26.52 -4.12
CA SER A 304 -9.75 26.35 -3.56
C SER A 304 -9.80 26.57 -2.05
N GLY A 305 -8.68 26.39 -1.33
CA GLY A 305 -8.57 26.58 0.12
C GLY A 305 -9.47 25.65 0.96
N ARG A 306 -10.12 24.67 0.31
CA ARG A 306 -11.09 23.73 0.89
C ARG A 306 -10.70 22.31 0.50
N VAL A 307 -10.46 21.46 1.50
CA VAL A 307 -10.03 20.08 1.29
C VAL A 307 -11.22 19.19 0.93
N SER A 308 -12.43 19.56 1.39
CA SER A 308 -13.68 18.85 1.10
C SER A 308 -13.96 18.61 -0.38
N MET A 309 -13.66 19.58 -1.26
CA MET A 309 -13.90 19.46 -2.71
C MET A 309 -13.10 18.31 -3.34
N ILE A 310 -11.87 18.10 -2.87
CA ILE A 310 -11.01 17.01 -3.37
C ILE A 310 -11.55 15.65 -2.91
N VAL A 311 -11.99 15.57 -1.65
CA VAL A 311 -12.59 14.35 -1.11
C VAL A 311 -13.87 14.00 -1.88
N PHE A 312 -14.71 14.98 -2.23
CA PHE A 312 -15.91 14.76 -3.05
C PHE A 312 -15.57 14.31 -4.47
N LEU A 313 -14.61 14.97 -5.14
CA LEU A 313 -14.17 14.58 -6.48
C LEU A 313 -13.74 13.12 -6.52
N VAL A 314 -12.93 12.71 -5.54
CA VAL A 314 -12.41 11.35 -5.55
C VAL A 314 -13.48 10.34 -5.13
N THR A 315 -14.36 10.70 -4.20
CA THR A 315 -15.54 9.87 -3.88
C THR A 315 -16.39 9.66 -5.12
N ALA A 316 -16.58 10.68 -5.97
CA ALA A 316 -17.32 10.55 -7.22
C ALA A 316 -16.63 9.60 -8.20
N ILE A 317 -15.30 9.69 -8.35
CA ILE A 317 -14.52 8.77 -9.20
C ILE A 317 -14.61 7.32 -8.68
N MET A 318 -14.50 7.11 -7.36
CA MET A 318 -14.63 5.78 -6.76
C MET A 318 -16.05 5.23 -6.90
N ALA A 319 -17.08 6.06 -6.74
CA ALA A 319 -18.48 5.67 -6.93
C ALA A 319 -18.73 5.25 -8.38
N LEU A 320 -18.28 6.06 -9.34
CA LEU A 320 -18.37 5.75 -10.77
C LEU A 320 -17.64 4.45 -11.11
N SER A 321 -16.41 4.29 -10.60
CA SER A 321 -15.62 3.06 -10.78
C SER A 321 -16.34 1.84 -10.20
N THR A 322 -16.98 1.99 -9.04
CA THR A 322 -17.78 0.92 -8.42
C THR A 322 -18.91 0.51 -9.36
N VAL A 323 -19.72 1.47 -9.83
CA VAL A 323 -20.84 1.21 -10.74
C VAL A 323 -20.38 0.52 -12.03
N ILE A 324 -19.32 1.03 -12.66
CA ILE A 324 -18.77 0.45 -13.89
C ILE A 324 -18.31 -0.99 -13.65
N VAL A 325 -17.48 -1.23 -12.63
CA VAL A 325 -16.97 -2.58 -12.32
C VAL A 325 -18.10 -3.55 -11.97
N THR A 326 -19.10 -3.12 -11.20
CA THR A 326 -20.26 -3.97 -10.87
C THR A 326 -21.08 -4.29 -12.11
N CYS A 327 -21.37 -3.31 -12.97
CA CYS A 327 -22.16 -3.51 -14.18
C CYS A 327 -21.45 -4.42 -15.19
N PHE A 328 -20.20 -4.12 -15.53
CA PHE A 328 -19.42 -4.95 -16.47
C PHE A 328 -19.15 -6.33 -15.90
N GLY A 329 -18.82 -6.44 -14.61
CA GLY A 329 -18.67 -7.73 -13.94
C GLY A 329 -19.96 -8.55 -13.98
N ALA A 330 -21.12 -7.95 -13.68
CA ALA A 330 -22.40 -8.67 -13.74
C ALA A 330 -22.74 -9.15 -15.16
N LEU A 331 -22.48 -8.32 -16.18
CA LEU A 331 -22.69 -8.70 -17.58
C LEU A 331 -21.79 -9.85 -18.00
N ASP A 332 -20.50 -9.78 -17.65
CA ASP A 332 -19.53 -10.82 -17.99
C ASP A 332 -19.89 -12.16 -17.33
N VAL A 333 -20.25 -12.13 -16.04
CA VAL A 333 -20.72 -13.31 -15.31
C VAL A 333 -22.00 -13.88 -15.92
N TRP A 334 -22.93 -13.02 -16.33
CA TRP A 334 -24.15 -13.46 -17.01
C TRP A 334 -23.86 -14.14 -18.35
N THR A 335 -22.94 -13.58 -19.14
CA THR A 335 -22.52 -14.17 -20.42
C THR A 335 -21.80 -15.50 -20.23
N GLN A 336 -20.91 -15.60 -19.24
CA GLN A 336 -20.21 -16.84 -18.93
C GLN A 336 -21.19 -17.92 -18.39
N TYR A 337 -22.19 -17.53 -17.59
CA TYR A 337 -23.20 -18.44 -17.06
C TYR A 337 -24.11 -18.99 -18.17
N THR A 338 -24.57 -18.12 -19.06
CA THR A 338 -25.40 -18.51 -20.22
C THR A 338 -24.61 -19.28 -21.28
N GLY A 339 -23.31 -19.01 -21.41
CA GLY A 339 -22.38 -19.74 -22.27
C GLY A 339 -21.93 -21.10 -21.74
N GLY A 340 -22.34 -21.49 -20.53
CA GLY A 340 -21.96 -22.77 -19.93
C GLY A 340 -20.49 -22.88 -19.53
N ALA A 341 -19.81 -21.75 -19.33
CA ALA A 341 -18.40 -21.73 -18.94
C ALA A 341 -18.20 -22.23 -17.50
N TYR A 342 -17.02 -22.75 -17.19
CA TYR A 342 -16.67 -23.24 -15.86
C TYR A 342 -16.52 -22.07 -14.87
N MET A 343 -17.44 -21.99 -13.89
CA MET A 343 -17.52 -20.93 -12.88
C MET A 343 -16.91 -21.31 -11.51
N GLY A 344 -16.30 -22.49 -11.43
CA GLY A 344 -15.71 -23.01 -10.20
C GLY A 344 -14.31 -22.46 -9.93
N PHE A 345 -13.73 -22.87 -8.80
CA PHE A 345 -12.34 -22.55 -8.48
C PHE A 345 -11.40 -23.18 -9.50
N LYS A 346 -10.50 -22.37 -10.03
CA LYS A 346 -9.40 -22.86 -10.87
C LYS A 346 -8.37 -23.45 -9.91
N LEU A 347 -7.92 -24.67 -10.18
CA LEU A 347 -6.79 -25.19 -9.43
C LEU A 347 -5.56 -24.33 -9.79
N PRO A 348 -4.64 -24.09 -8.83
CA PRO A 348 -3.38 -23.41 -9.11
C PRO A 348 -2.49 -24.22 -10.10
N CYS A 349 -2.94 -25.45 -10.42
CA CYS A 349 -2.38 -26.46 -11.30
C CYS A 349 -3.56 -27.12 -12.03
#